data_AF-A0A135VCB1-F1
#
_entry.id   AF-A0A135VCB1-F1
#
_cell.length_a   1.000
_cell.length_b   1.000
_cell.length_c   1.000
_cell.angle_alpha   90.00
_cell.angle_beta   90.00
_cell.angle_gamma   90.00
#
_symmetry.space_group_name_H-M   'P 1'
#
loop_
_entity.id
_entity.type
_entity.pdbx_description
1 polymer ?
#
loop_
_entity_poly.entity_id
_entity_poly.type
_entity_poly.pdbx_seq_one_letter_code
_entity_poly.pdbx_strand_id
1 'polypeptide(L)'
;MDPNPLKPIAPSYLAPSWMSVFDPQGVVTANYLDRSDLNQEPFMYVNGTSGEFSALYNQATEPDETSYVNLTWQHIAGQQLDYIGPDPAMDMPDYNDFVYFDQSFEWTWNGMPSAVNMTVSFRTTLTGDFAPGARPYNNLMFRLYVWVVTPENEWIRVYETRDATYSETISERRVPFSYIFVRDTFRGTIEVNETQPFRNDTIKIRVGLAPYRNFESYGGIIPWQNYTGSVTFMVTGIQLTAYGGYFGALGTTFWGADAYSQLIYGSRVSLTIGILATALSTVLGVVVGLVAGYYGGKVDEILMRAVDFLLVIPGLPLMMVLAIFLGESTQNIIIVIAILGWTGTARLIRSQVLAEKNKAYVESARAIGATDTYIMFRHVLPNVTPILFANITLGVVGAILSEAGLSFLGLTDIEEPSWGRMLADAQNGAAFIRGAWWVVVFPGLMITLLSLSFTFVGHTLDQVLNPRLRER
;
A
#
# COMPACT_ATOMS: atom_id res chain seq x y z
N MET A 1 3.26 33.22 -0.29
CA MET A 1 2.18 33.38 -1.29
C MET A 1 1.13 32.36 -0.94
N ASP A 2 -0.08 32.84 -0.68
CA ASP A 2 -1.21 32.10 -0.10
C ASP A 2 -1.76 31.06 -1.10
N PRO A 3 -1.99 29.78 -0.73
CA PRO A 3 -2.47 28.78 -1.67
C PRO A 3 -4.01 28.85 -1.81
N ASN A 4 -4.42 29.06 -3.06
CA ASN A 4 -5.77 29.10 -3.63
C ASN A 4 -6.84 28.18 -2.97
N PRO A 5 -8.05 28.70 -2.63
CA PRO A 5 -9.14 27.96 -1.95
C PRO A 5 -9.92 26.92 -2.80
N LEU A 6 -9.32 26.38 -3.86
CA LEU A 6 -9.99 25.46 -4.81
C LEU A 6 -9.29 24.09 -4.99
N LYS A 7 -8.43 23.64 -4.06
CA LYS A 7 -7.80 22.31 -4.16
C LYS A 7 -8.51 21.26 -3.29
N PRO A 8 -8.86 20.07 -3.85
CA PRO A 8 -9.39 18.95 -3.09
C PRO A 8 -8.34 18.39 -2.12
N ILE A 9 -8.78 18.14 -0.88
CA ILE A 9 -7.97 17.74 0.27
C ILE A 9 -7.98 16.21 0.37
N ALA A 10 -6.80 15.58 0.44
CA ALA A 10 -6.70 14.18 0.85
C ALA A 10 -6.88 14.05 2.38
N PRO A 11 -7.40 12.92 2.88
CA PRO A 11 -7.37 12.62 4.30
C PRO A 11 -5.94 12.73 4.85
N SER A 12 -5.77 13.33 6.03
CA SER A 12 -4.48 13.67 6.64
C SER A 12 -3.49 12.50 6.77
N TYR A 13 -3.99 11.26 6.85
CA TYR A 13 -3.18 10.06 6.98
C TYR A 13 -2.59 9.54 5.64
N LEU A 14 -3.09 10.01 4.48
CA LEU A 14 -2.61 9.59 3.15
C LEU A 14 -1.67 10.62 2.50
N ALA A 15 -1.82 11.89 2.87
CA ALA A 15 -0.92 12.98 2.48
C ALA A 15 -0.77 13.94 3.67
N PRO A 16 0.10 13.61 4.65
CA PRO A 16 0.28 14.45 5.83
C PRO A 16 0.74 15.85 5.45
N SER A 17 0.45 16.83 6.32
CA SER A 17 0.72 18.26 6.07
C SER A 17 2.17 18.56 5.63
N TRP A 18 3.15 17.77 6.07
CA TRP A 18 4.56 17.90 5.69
C TRP A 18 4.85 17.53 4.22
N MET A 19 4.00 16.77 3.55
CA MET A 19 4.19 16.35 2.15
C MET A 19 4.11 17.55 1.18
N SER A 20 3.34 18.57 1.55
CA SER A 20 3.24 19.86 0.83
C SER A 20 4.55 20.66 0.81
N VAL A 21 5.51 20.36 1.69
CA VAL A 21 6.82 21.01 1.77
C VAL A 21 7.72 20.59 0.60
N PHE A 22 7.57 19.35 0.12
CA PHE A 22 8.40 18.78 -0.94
C PHE A 22 7.73 18.86 -2.32
N ASP A 23 6.39 18.99 -2.39
CA ASP A 23 5.66 19.21 -3.64
C ASP A 23 4.36 20.02 -3.41
N PRO A 24 4.42 21.38 -3.48
CA PRO A 24 3.25 22.26 -3.31
C PRO A 24 2.19 22.14 -4.42
N GLN A 25 2.49 21.42 -5.51
CA GLN A 25 1.63 21.27 -6.70
C GLN A 25 1.10 19.84 -6.89
N GLY A 26 1.42 18.93 -5.97
CA GLY A 26 1.13 17.51 -6.07
C GLY A 26 -0.34 17.11 -6.25
N VAL A 27 -0.60 16.13 -7.13
CA VAL A 27 -1.94 15.60 -7.47
C VAL A 27 -2.12 14.20 -6.91
N VAL A 28 -2.93 14.07 -5.86
CA VAL A 28 -3.13 12.85 -5.06
C VAL A 28 -3.61 11.66 -5.92
N THR A 29 -2.90 10.53 -5.83
CA THR A 29 -3.24 9.25 -6.48
C THR A 29 -4.30 8.48 -5.70
N ALA A 30 -5.53 8.97 -5.77
CA ALA A 30 -6.74 8.15 -5.59
C ALA A 30 -7.96 8.93 -6.10
N ASN A 31 -7.78 9.70 -7.17
CA ASN A 31 -8.89 10.37 -7.80
C ASN A 31 -9.65 9.33 -8.62
N TYR A 32 -10.60 8.66 -7.95
CA TYR A 32 -11.70 8.02 -8.61
C TYR A 32 -12.40 9.09 -9.44
N LEU A 33 -12.64 8.81 -10.71
CA LEU A 33 -13.82 9.43 -11.32
C LEU A 33 -15.01 8.91 -10.51
N ASP A 34 -15.98 9.79 -10.24
CA ASP A 34 -17.15 9.42 -9.45
C ASP A 34 -17.70 8.09 -9.94
N ARG A 35 -17.92 7.16 -9.00
CA ARG A 35 -18.49 5.85 -9.30
C ARG A 35 -19.82 6.11 -9.99
N SER A 36 -19.94 5.68 -11.24
CA SER A 36 -21.21 5.75 -11.95
C SER A 36 -22.07 4.60 -11.43
N ASP A 37 -22.76 4.85 -10.33
CA ASP A 37 -23.85 4.01 -9.82
C ASP A 37 -25.10 4.06 -10.71
N LEU A 38 -24.94 4.54 -11.96
CA LEU A 38 -25.99 4.71 -12.95
C LEU A 38 -27.15 5.53 -12.38
N ASN A 39 -26.86 6.56 -11.57
CA ASN A 39 -27.89 7.40 -10.93
C ASN A 39 -28.70 8.25 -11.93
N GLN A 40 -28.19 8.38 -13.15
CA GLN A 40 -28.86 9.00 -14.29
C GLN A 40 -29.04 7.95 -15.38
N GLU A 41 -30.16 8.03 -16.09
CA GLU A 41 -30.45 7.14 -17.20
C GLU A 41 -29.37 7.28 -18.29
N PRO A 42 -28.64 6.21 -18.62
CA PRO A 42 -27.66 6.26 -19.68
C PRO A 42 -28.33 6.23 -21.06
N PHE A 43 -27.61 6.69 -22.09
CA PHE A 43 -28.11 6.60 -23.46
C PHE A 43 -28.04 5.16 -23.93
N MET A 44 -29.20 4.56 -24.18
CA MET A 44 -29.34 3.18 -24.62
C MET A 44 -29.60 3.10 -26.13
N TYR A 45 -29.00 2.09 -26.77
CA TYR A 45 -29.08 1.89 -28.21
C TYR A 45 -29.28 0.41 -28.51
N VAL A 46 -30.18 0.13 -29.45
CA VAL A 46 -30.29 -1.17 -30.12
C VAL A 46 -29.84 -0.94 -31.55
N ASN A 47 -28.77 -1.59 -31.94
CA ASN A 47 -28.29 -1.56 -33.30
C ASN A 47 -28.80 -2.80 -34.02
N GLY A 48 -29.48 -2.60 -35.14
CA GLY A 48 -30.09 -3.67 -35.91
C GLY A 48 -31.58 -3.53 -36.15
N THR A 49 -32.15 -4.53 -36.82
CA THR A 49 -33.58 -4.58 -37.10
C THR A 49 -34.30 -5.67 -36.29
N SER A 50 -33.57 -6.50 -35.55
CA SER A 50 -34.19 -7.53 -34.73
C SER A 50 -34.89 -6.92 -33.50
N GLY A 51 -36.12 -7.35 -33.27
CA GLY A 51 -36.86 -7.08 -32.02
C GLY A 51 -36.42 -7.93 -30.84
N GLU A 52 -35.33 -8.69 -30.99
CA GLU A 52 -34.82 -9.63 -29.99
C GLU A 52 -33.96 -8.94 -28.93
N PHE A 53 -33.47 -7.73 -29.20
CA PHE A 53 -32.63 -6.99 -28.26
C PHE A 53 -33.40 -5.84 -27.60
N SER A 54 -33.17 -5.67 -26.31
CA SER A 54 -33.74 -4.58 -25.53
C SER A 54 -32.78 -4.12 -24.43
N ALA A 55 -32.86 -2.83 -24.10
CA ALA A 55 -32.20 -2.24 -22.95
C ALA A 55 -33.25 -1.60 -22.04
N LEU A 56 -33.11 -1.81 -20.74
CA LEU A 56 -33.99 -1.21 -19.73
C LEU A 56 -33.15 -0.66 -18.58
N TYR A 57 -33.28 0.63 -18.33
CA TYR A 57 -32.73 1.29 -17.16
C TYR A 57 -33.71 1.22 -15.99
N ASN A 58 -33.21 0.84 -14.81
CA ASN A 58 -33.96 0.81 -13.56
C ASN A 58 -33.25 1.71 -12.54
N GLN A 59 -33.93 2.77 -12.14
CA GLN A 59 -33.43 3.70 -11.13
C GLN A 59 -33.73 3.17 -9.73
N ALA A 60 -32.74 3.21 -8.83
CA ALA A 60 -32.94 2.91 -7.41
C ALA A 60 -33.94 3.89 -6.79
N THR A 61 -34.87 3.36 -5.99
CA THR A 61 -35.89 4.18 -5.31
C THR A 61 -35.64 4.31 -3.82
N GLU A 62 -34.90 3.36 -3.23
CA GLU A 62 -34.51 3.36 -1.82
C GLU A 62 -32.98 3.57 -1.65
N PRO A 63 -32.51 4.13 -0.52
CA PRO A 63 -31.09 4.39 -0.29
C PRO A 63 -30.18 3.14 -0.29
N ASP A 64 -30.76 1.97 -0.03
CA ASP A 64 -30.04 0.69 0.02
C ASP A 64 -30.07 -0.06 -1.34
N GLU A 65 -30.76 0.49 -2.34
CA GLU A 65 -30.84 -0.07 -3.70
C GLU A 65 -29.80 0.57 -4.63
N THR A 66 -29.40 -0.17 -5.68
CA THR A 66 -28.48 0.32 -6.71
C THR A 66 -29.19 0.39 -8.05
N SER A 67 -29.02 1.49 -8.78
CA SER A 67 -29.57 1.61 -10.13
C SER A 67 -28.82 0.65 -11.07
N TYR A 68 -29.49 0.14 -12.09
CA TYR A 68 -28.89 -0.81 -13.01
C TYR A 68 -29.47 -0.72 -14.41
N VAL A 69 -28.70 -1.20 -15.38
CA VAL A 69 -29.15 -1.38 -16.76
C VAL A 69 -29.22 -2.87 -17.07
N ASN A 70 -30.38 -3.32 -17.55
CA ASN A 70 -30.57 -4.63 -18.12
C ASN A 70 -30.38 -4.55 -19.63
N LEU A 71 -29.36 -5.26 -20.13
CA LEU A 71 -29.19 -5.55 -21.55
C LEU A 71 -29.70 -6.95 -21.79
N THR A 72 -30.76 -7.08 -22.58
CA THR A 72 -31.45 -8.35 -22.79
C THR A 72 -31.46 -8.72 -24.26
N TRP A 73 -31.10 -9.97 -24.53
CA TRP A 73 -31.45 -10.66 -25.76
C TRP A 73 -32.51 -11.70 -25.44
N GLN A 74 -33.62 -11.68 -26.17
CA GLN A 74 -34.71 -12.63 -26.08
C GLN A 74 -34.97 -13.25 -27.45
N HIS A 75 -35.05 -14.57 -27.48
CA HIS A 75 -35.09 -15.30 -28.73
C HIS A 75 -36.13 -16.42 -28.72
N ILE A 76 -36.71 -16.63 -29.90
CA ILE A 76 -37.67 -17.69 -30.19
C ILE A 76 -37.07 -18.60 -31.26
N ALA A 77 -37.07 -19.90 -30.98
CA ALA A 77 -36.52 -20.90 -31.87
C ALA A 77 -37.02 -20.75 -33.32
N GLY A 78 -36.09 -20.76 -34.27
CA GLY A 78 -36.38 -20.67 -35.71
C GLY A 78 -36.21 -19.27 -36.30
N GLN A 79 -36.01 -18.24 -35.48
CA GLN A 79 -35.69 -16.89 -35.94
C GLN A 79 -34.17 -16.74 -36.15
N GLN A 80 -33.73 -16.44 -37.38
CA GLN A 80 -32.31 -16.16 -37.61
C GLN A 80 -31.97 -14.74 -37.15
N LEU A 81 -30.88 -14.59 -36.42
CA LEU A 81 -30.32 -13.28 -36.11
C LEU A 81 -29.82 -12.62 -37.40
N ASP A 82 -30.04 -11.31 -37.53
CA ASP A 82 -29.55 -10.51 -38.63
C ASP A 82 -28.15 -9.99 -38.28
N TYR A 83 -27.12 -10.86 -38.30
CA TYR A 83 -25.72 -10.44 -38.20
C TYR A 83 -24.96 -10.71 -39.50
N ILE A 84 -24.02 -9.82 -39.85
CA ILE A 84 -23.16 -9.94 -41.03
C ILE A 84 -21.71 -10.04 -40.58
N GLY A 85 -21.04 -11.16 -40.90
CA GLY A 85 -19.58 -11.20 -40.97
C GLY A 85 -18.91 -12.49 -40.45
N PRO A 86 -17.74 -12.88 -41.01
CA PRO A 86 -17.03 -14.11 -40.64
C PRO A 86 -15.98 -13.95 -39.53
N ASP A 87 -15.86 -12.78 -38.87
CA ASP A 87 -14.82 -12.58 -37.85
C ASP A 87 -15.26 -11.68 -36.67
N PRO A 88 -15.53 -12.25 -35.49
CA PRO A 88 -15.97 -11.53 -34.28
C PRO A 88 -14.80 -10.83 -33.55
N ALA A 89 -13.57 -10.95 -34.09
CA ALA A 89 -12.39 -10.39 -33.45
C ALA A 89 -12.22 -8.90 -33.76
N MET A 90 -13.04 -8.33 -34.65
CA MET A 90 -13.01 -6.89 -34.93
C MET A 90 -13.40 -6.05 -33.71
N ASP A 91 -13.00 -4.78 -33.73
CA ASP A 91 -13.19 -3.86 -32.60
C ASP A 91 -14.66 -3.52 -32.38
N MET A 92 -15.50 -3.57 -33.42
CA MET A 92 -16.95 -3.51 -33.30
C MET A 92 -17.52 -4.93 -33.40
N PRO A 93 -18.44 -5.31 -32.49
CA PRO A 93 -19.13 -6.58 -32.59
C PRO A 93 -20.04 -6.54 -33.82
N ASP A 94 -20.22 -7.72 -34.45
CA ASP A 94 -20.89 -7.91 -35.74
C ASP A 94 -22.04 -6.92 -35.98
N TYR A 95 -21.87 -6.08 -37.01
CA TYR A 95 -22.40 -4.72 -37.13
C TYR A 95 -23.93 -4.55 -37.18
N ASN A 96 -24.72 -5.62 -37.11
CA ASN A 96 -26.12 -5.57 -37.47
C ASN A 96 -27.11 -5.96 -36.37
N ASP A 97 -26.74 -6.56 -35.24
CA ASP A 97 -27.72 -6.93 -34.20
C ASP A 97 -27.06 -7.04 -32.82
N PHE A 98 -27.14 -5.96 -32.03
CA PHE A 98 -26.70 -5.94 -30.63
C PHE A 98 -27.29 -4.77 -29.84
N VAL A 99 -27.13 -4.80 -28.51
CA VAL A 99 -27.60 -3.73 -27.62
C VAL A 99 -26.48 -3.20 -26.75
N TYR A 100 -26.46 -1.90 -26.52
CA TYR A 100 -25.47 -1.24 -25.69
C TYR A 100 -26.01 0.03 -25.03
N PHE A 101 -25.28 0.52 -24.03
CA PHE A 101 -25.49 1.84 -23.48
C PHE A 101 -24.17 2.58 -23.35
N ASP A 102 -24.25 3.91 -23.39
CA ASP A 102 -23.12 4.81 -23.20
C ASP A 102 -23.18 5.45 -21.80
N GLN A 103 -22.07 5.33 -21.07
CA GLN A 103 -21.82 6.07 -19.84
C GLN A 103 -20.68 7.05 -20.07
N SER A 104 -20.90 8.32 -19.77
CA SER A 104 -19.87 9.34 -19.85
C SER A 104 -19.33 9.68 -18.47
N PHE A 105 -18.03 9.93 -18.39
CA PHE A 105 -17.33 10.39 -17.20
C PHE A 105 -16.67 11.72 -17.50
N GLU A 106 -16.92 12.74 -16.67
CA GLU A 106 -16.26 14.03 -16.78
C GLU A 106 -14.84 13.93 -16.21
N TRP A 107 -13.85 14.18 -17.05
CA TRP A 107 -12.45 14.31 -16.65
C TRP A 107 -12.19 15.75 -16.22
N THR A 108 -12.06 15.95 -14.91
CA THR A 108 -11.95 17.30 -14.32
C THR A 108 -10.52 17.79 -14.16
N TRP A 109 -9.52 17.04 -14.65
CA TRP A 109 -8.09 17.30 -14.41
C TRP A 109 -7.35 17.79 -15.65
N ASN A 110 -6.47 18.78 -15.48
CA ASN A 110 -5.71 19.43 -16.57
C ASN A 110 -4.64 18.55 -17.24
N GLY A 111 -4.48 17.30 -16.82
CA GLY A 111 -3.43 16.40 -17.30
C GLY A 111 -3.96 15.00 -17.54
N MET A 112 -3.32 14.31 -18.48
CA MET A 112 -3.66 12.95 -18.85
C MET A 112 -3.13 11.93 -17.83
N PRO A 113 -3.88 10.87 -17.47
CA PRO A 113 -3.38 9.86 -16.54
C PRO A 113 -2.29 8.99 -17.20
N SER A 114 -1.35 8.45 -16.40
CA SER A 114 -0.34 7.52 -16.91
C SER A 114 -0.85 6.08 -17.02
N ALA A 115 -1.85 5.74 -16.21
CA ALA A 115 -2.56 4.47 -16.24
C ALA A 115 -3.99 4.66 -15.73
N VAL A 116 -4.94 3.89 -16.25
CA VAL A 116 -6.33 3.88 -15.79
C VAL A 116 -6.75 2.43 -15.56
N ASN A 117 -7.45 2.16 -14.46
CA ASN A 117 -8.17 0.91 -14.27
C ASN A 117 -9.66 1.19 -14.28
N MET A 118 -10.38 0.43 -15.08
CA MET A 118 -11.83 0.41 -15.07
C MET A 118 -12.31 -0.81 -14.29
N THR A 119 -13.31 -0.64 -13.44
CA THR A 119 -14.05 -1.74 -12.82
C THR A 119 -15.48 -1.70 -13.34
N VAL A 120 -15.97 -2.84 -13.82
CA VAL A 120 -17.38 -3.01 -14.22
C VAL A 120 -17.99 -4.07 -13.32
N SER A 121 -19.11 -3.72 -12.68
CA SER A 121 -19.87 -4.60 -11.79
C SER A 121 -21.13 -5.06 -12.51
N PHE A 122 -21.28 -6.37 -12.69
CA PHE A 122 -22.40 -6.94 -13.43
C PHE A 122 -22.75 -8.35 -12.96
N ARG A 123 -23.99 -8.78 -13.23
CA ARG A 123 -24.42 -10.18 -13.13
C ARG A 123 -25.10 -10.60 -14.42
N THR A 124 -25.17 -11.91 -14.66
CA THR A 124 -25.78 -12.43 -15.88
C THR A 124 -26.79 -13.50 -15.52
N THR A 125 -28.04 -13.26 -15.87
CA THR A 125 -29.13 -14.23 -15.71
C THR A 125 -29.47 -14.84 -17.06
N LEU A 126 -29.86 -16.11 -17.01
CA LEU A 126 -30.19 -16.92 -18.17
C LEU A 126 -31.55 -17.55 -17.94
N THR A 127 -32.44 -17.45 -18.92
CA THR A 127 -33.73 -18.16 -18.89
C THR A 127 -33.89 -19.03 -20.14
N GLY A 128 -34.56 -20.17 -19.97
CA GLY A 128 -34.73 -21.17 -21.03
C GLY A 128 -33.60 -22.19 -21.12
N ASP A 129 -33.85 -23.22 -21.94
CA ASP A 129 -32.97 -24.37 -22.08
C ASP A 129 -32.17 -24.30 -23.39
N PHE A 130 -30.96 -23.75 -23.31
CA PHE A 130 -29.94 -24.01 -24.34
C PHE A 130 -29.63 -25.52 -24.34
N ALA A 131 -29.50 -26.17 -25.50
CA ALA A 131 -29.46 -27.63 -25.55
C ALA A 131 -28.36 -28.21 -24.66
N PRO A 132 -28.59 -29.42 -24.14
CA PRO A 132 -27.53 -30.25 -23.62
C PRO A 132 -26.36 -30.34 -24.61
N GLY A 133 -25.17 -29.87 -24.22
CA GLY A 133 -23.96 -29.93 -25.04
C GLY A 133 -23.65 -28.69 -25.89
N ALA A 134 -24.55 -27.69 -25.98
CA ALA A 134 -24.26 -26.38 -26.56
C ALA A 134 -23.30 -25.53 -25.70
N ARG A 135 -22.88 -26.05 -24.53
CA ARG A 135 -22.02 -25.38 -23.54
C ARG A 135 -20.74 -26.16 -23.19
N PRO A 136 -19.77 -26.43 -24.09
CA PRO A 136 -18.49 -26.98 -23.67
C PRO A 136 -17.54 -25.84 -23.26
N TYR A 137 -16.85 -26.04 -22.14
CA TYR A 137 -15.80 -25.15 -21.64
C TYR A 137 -16.26 -23.73 -21.26
N ASN A 138 -17.48 -23.54 -20.77
CA ASN A 138 -17.94 -22.26 -20.22
C ASN A 138 -18.03 -21.07 -21.21
N ASN A 139 -17.95 -21.32 -22.52
CA ASN A 139 -18.07 -20.24 -23.51
C ASN A 139 -19.52 -19.76 -23.64
N LEU A 140 -19.70 -18.45 -23.47
CA LEU A 140 -21.00 -17.79 -23.61
C LEU A 140 -21.35 -17.65 -25.10
N MET A 141 -22.63 -17.83 -25.42
CA MET A 141 -23.21 -17.55 -26.73
C MET A 141 -23.31 -16.04 -27.02
N PHE A 142 -23.43 -15.27 -25.94
CA PHE A 142 -23.40 -13.81 -25.93
C PHE A 142 -22.32 -13.35 -24.97
N ARG A 143 -21.59 -12.31 -25.34
CA ARG A 143 -20.57 -11.72 -24.49
C ARG A 143 -20.95 -10.32 -24.08
N LEU A 144 -20.53 -9.97 -22.87
CA LEU A 144 -20.44 -8.58 -22.46
C LEU A 144 -19.13 -8.05 -23.01
N TYR A 145 -19.24 -6.95 -23.71
CA TYR A 145 -18.13 -6.21 -24.24
C TYR A 145 -18.13 -4.81 -23.64
N VAL A 146 -16.93 -4.29 -23.43
CA VAL A 146 -16.74 -2.90 -23.01
C VAL A 146 -15.78 -2.24 -23.97
N TRP A 147 -16.19 -1.07 -24.45
CA TRP A 147 -15.41 -0.23 -25.33
C TRP A 147 -15.19 1.12 -24.71
N VAL A 148 -14.07 1.71 -25.09
CA VAL A 148 -13.80 3.12 -24.92
C VAL A 148 -14.05 3.78 -26.27
N VAL A 149 -14.80 4.88 -26.28
CA VAL A 149 -15.10 5.65 -27.48
C VAL A 149 -14.20 6.88 -27.50
N THR A 150 -13.40 7.03 -28.56
CA THR A 150 -12.51 8.19 -28.72
C THR A 150 -13.31 9.45 -29.06
N PRO A 151 -12.71 10.65 -28.92
CA PRO A 151 -13.32 11.90 -29.40
C PRO A 151 -13.71 11.88 -30.88
N GLU A 152 -12.97 11.14 -31.71
CA GLU A 152 -13.22 10.92 -33.14
C GLU A 152 -14.33 9.87 -33.41
N ASN A 153 -14.98 9.37 -32.36
CA ASN A 153 -16.01 8.34 -32.41
C ASN A 153 -15.50 6.96 -32.89
N GLU A 154 -14.21 6.67 -32.69
CA GLU A 154 -13.65 5.34 -32.88
C GLU A 154 -13.90 4.46 -31.66
N TRP A 155 -14.20 3.18 -31.87
CA TRP A 155 -14.55 2.24 -30.80
C TRP A 155 -13.35 1.35 -30.54
N ILE A 156 -12.80 1.40 -29.32
CA ILE A 156 -11.66 0.59 -28.93
C ILE A 156 -12.13 -0.43 -27.90
N ARG A 157 -12.10 -1.73 -28.25
CA ARG A 157 -12.50 -2.79 -27.33
C ARG A 157 -11.45 -2.95 -26.23
N VAL A 158 -11.87 -2.74 -24.98
CA VAL A 158 -10.99 -2.86 -23.80
C VAL A 158 -11.28 -4.11 -22.98
N TYR A 159 -12.47 -4.69 -23.09
CA TYR A 159 -12.84 -5.90 -22.38
C TYR A 159 -13.85 -6.75 -23.14
N GLU A 160 -13.75 -8.07 -22.96
CA GLU A 160 -14.74 -9.06 -23.37
C GLU A 160 -14.79 -10.18 -22.31
N THR A 161 -15.97 -10.74 -22.06
CA THR A 161 -16.11 -11.89 -21.16
C THR A 161 -15.59 -13.18 -21.79
N ARG A 162 -14.73 -13.93 -21.08
CA ARG A 162 -14.08 -15.17 -21.59
C ARG A 162 -14.45 -16.47 -20.87
N ASP A 163 -14.94 -16.43 -19.62
CA ASP A 163 -15.23 -17.62 -18.79
C ASP A 163 -16.71 -17.70 -18.36
N ALA A 164 -17.10 -18.70 -17.53
CA ALA A 164 -18.48 -18.96 -17.06
C ALA A 164 -19.07 -17.77 -16.29
N THR A 165 -19.66 -16.85 -17.04
CA THR A 165 -20.13 -15.55 -16.57
C THR A 165 -21.64 -15.54 -16.30
N TYR A 166 -22.35 -16.63 -16.62
CA TYR A 166 -23.72 -16.87 -16.18
C TYR A 166 -23.75 -17.14 -14.68
N SER A 167 -23.63 -16.07 -13.91
CA SER A 167 -23.68 -16.07 -12.46
C SER A 167 -24.80 -15.14 -12.02
N GLU A 168 -25.67 -15.66 -11.16
CA GLU A 168 -26.72 -14.87 -10.50
C GLU A 168 -26.14 -13.92 -9.44
N THR A 169 -24.87 -14.11 -9.06
CA THR A 169 -24.12 -13.25 -8.14
C THR A 169 -23.42 -12.13 -8.91
N ILE A 170 -23.43 -10.92 -8.33
CA ILE A 170 -22.69 -9.78 -8.87
C ILE A 170 -21.19 -10.11 -8.91
N SER A 171 -20.60 -9.94 -10.08
CA SER A 171 -19.19 -10.10 -10.35
C SER A 171 -18.56 -8.76 -10.68
N GLU A 172 -17.40 -8.48 -10.10
CA GLU A 172 -16.61 -7.29 -10.43
C GLU A 172 -15.44 -7.66 -11.33
N ARG A 173 -15.29 -6.93 -12.44
CA ARG A 173 -14.21 -7.15 -13.41
C ARG A 173 -13.38 -5.90 -13.58
N ARG A 174 -12.08 -6.04 -13.30
CA ARG A 174 -11.09 -4.99 -13.46
C ARG A 174 -10.39 -5.10 -14.81
N VAL A 175 -10.29 -3.97 -15.50
CA VAL A 175 -9.77 -3.83 -16.86
C VAL A 175 -8.68 -2.75 -16.84
N PRO A 176 -7.40 -3.11 -16.98
CA PRO A 176 -6.31 -2.14 -17.06
C PRO A 176 -6.17 -1.54 -18.46
N PHE A 177 -6.06 -0.22 -18.55
CA PHE A 177 -5.72 0.47 -19.80
C PHE A 177 -4.19 0.57 -19.91
N SER A 178 -3.63 0.06 -21.00
CA SER A 178 -2.20 0.20 -21.29
C SER A 178 -1.87 1.67 -21.65
N TYR A 179 -0.62 2.08 -21.50
CA TYR A 179 -0.18 3.45 -21.80
C TYR A 179 -0.57 3.90 -23.23
N ILE A 180 -0.52 3.00 -24.20
CA ILE A 180 -0.91 3.28 -25.59
C ILE A 180 -2.42 3.54 -25.68
N PHE A 181 -3.24 2.73 -25.02
CA PHE A 181 -4.70 2.92 -24.99
C PHE A 181 -5.12 4.18 -24.25
N VAL A 182 -4.42 4.52 -23.16
CA VAL A 182 -4.61 5.78 -22.48
C VAL A 182 -4.31 6.90 -23.47
N ARG A 183 -3.12 6.91 -24.10
CA ARG A 183 -2.75 7.92 -25.12
C ARG A 183 -3.83 8.11 -26.16
N ASP A 184 -4.30 7.01 -26.74
CA ASP A 184 -5.21 7.02 -27.88
C ASP A 184 -6.65 7.42 -27.48
N THR A 185 -7.05 7.13 -26.23
CA THR A 185 -8.35 7.54 -25.66
C THR A 185 -8.41 9.04 -25.33
N PHE A 186 -7.32 9.60 -24.81
CA PHE A 186 -7.28 10.99 -24.34
C PHE A 186 -6.53 11.92 -25.32
N ARG A 187 -6.36 11.54 -26.60
CA ARG A 187 -5.68 12.37 -27.61
C ARG A 187 -6.30 13.76 -27.78
N GLY A 188 -7.60 13.90 -27.54
CA GLY A 188 -8.30 15.18 -27.62
C GLY A 188 -7.97 16.19 -26.51
N THR A 189 -7.27 15.78 -25.45
CA THR A 189 -7.06 16.61 -24.25
C THR A 189 -5.88 17.59 -24.39
N ILE A 190 -4.98 17.43 -25.38
CA ILE A 190 -3.95 18.45 -25.71
C ILE A 190 -3.49 18.32 -27.17
N GLU A 191 -3.47 19.42 -27.93
CA GLU A 191 -2.40 19.61 -28.95
C GLU A 191 -1.84 21.05 -28.97
N VAL A 192 -0.50 21.06 -29.10
CA VAL A 192 0.44 22.08 -29.60
C VAL A 192 -0.04 23.55 -29.65
N ASN A 193 0.70 24.42 -28.93
CA ASN A 193 0.54 25.89 -28.84
C ASN A 193 -0.53 26.44 -27.87
N GLU A 194 -0.77 25.78 -26.74
CA GLU A 194 -1.46 26.35 -25.57
C GLU A 194 -2.90 26.87 -25.82
N THR A 195 -3.56 26.47 -26.91
CA THR A 195 -4.98 26.80 -27.14
C THR A 195 -5.76 25.53 -27.42
N GLN A 196 -6.56 25.09 -26.43
CA GLN A 196 -7.48 23.97 -26.55
C GLN A 196 -8.76 24.40 -27.30
N PRO A 197 -9.12 23.80 -28.44
CA PRO A 197 -10.33 24.15 -29.16
C PRO A 197 -11.61 23.55 -28.54
N PHE A 198 -11.53 22.51 -27.70
CA PHE A 198 -12.72 21.88 -27.11
C PHE A 198 -12.51 21.47 -25.65
N ARG A 199 -13.11 22.25 -24.75
CA ARG A 199 -13.24 21.98 -23.31
C ARG A 199 -14.34 20.94 -23.06
N ASN A 200 -14.24 19.76 -23.64
CA ASN A 200 -15.15 18.67 -23.31
C ASN A 200 -14.34 17.39 -23.06
N ASP A 201 -13.72 17.33 -21.89
CA ASP A 201 -12.90 16.22 -21.44
C ASP A 201 -13.80 15.08 -20.93
N THR A 202 -14.71 14.57 -21.76
CA THR A 202 -15.60 13.47 -21.38
C THR A 202 -15.05 12.15 -21.91
N ILE A 203 -14.79 11.19 -21.02
CA ILE A 203 -14.49 9.82 -21.40
C ILE A 203 -15.81 9.08 -21.57
N LYS A 204 -16.05 8.53 -22.76
CA LYS A 204 -17.24 7.74 -23.04
C LYS A 204 -16.90 6.24 -22.99
N ILE A 205 -17.53 5.54 -22.05
CA ILE A 205 -17.48 4.09 -21.93
C ILE A 205 -18.77 3.52 -22.50
N ARG A 206 -18.64 2.57 -23.39
CA ARG A 206 -19.77 1.83 -23.97
C ARG A 206 -19.77 0.41 -23.43
N VAL A 207 -20.91 -0.03 -22.91
CA VAL A 207 -21.09 -1.40 -22.43
C VAL A 207 -22.20 -2.04 -23.25
N GLY A 208 -21.93 -3.19 -23.84
CA GLY A 208 -22.87 -3.84 -24.74
C GLY A 208 -22.88 -5.35 -24.65
N LEU A 209 -24.02 -5.90 -25.05
CA LEU A 209 -24.31 -7.31 -25.18
C LEU A 209 -24.39 -7.66 -26.66
N ALA A 210 -23.52 -8.54 -27.13
CA ALA A 210 -23.47 -8.96 -28.52
C ALA A 210 -23.20 -10.47 -28.64
N PRO A 211 -23.58 -11.10 -29.76
CA PRO A 211 -23.29 -12.50 -30.01
C PRO A 211 -21.77 -12.77 -30.08
N TYR A 212 -21.40 -14.04 -29.92
CA TYR A 212 -20.03 -14.54 -30.09
C TYR A 212 -19.91 -15.35 -31.39
N ARG A 213 -18.73 -15.41 -32.05
CA ARG A 213 -18.57 -16.11 -33.36
C ARG A 213 -19.25 -17.45 -33.50
N ASN A 214 -19.18 -18.25 -32.45
CA ASN A 214 -19.65 -19.63 -32.50
C ASN A 214 -21.19 -19.71 -32.32
N PHE A 215 -21.89 -18.58 -32.35
CA PHE A 215 -23.34 -18.51 -32.38
C PHE A 215 -23.89 -19.10 -33.68
N GLU A 216 -23.21 -18.91 -34.82
CA GLU A 216 -23.60 -19.47 -36.13
C GLU A 216 -23.56 -21.00 -36.17
N SER A 217 -22.66 -21.64 -35.44
CA SER A 217 -22.55 -23.09 -35.45
C SER A 217 -21.65 -23.52 -34.32
N TYR A 218 -22.13 -24.45 -33.51
CA TYR A 218 -21.35 -25.04 -32.45
C TYR A 218 -21.50 -26.56 -32.47
N GLY A 219 -20.40 -27.28 -32.71
CA GLY A 219 -20.41 -28.75 -32.74
C GLY A 219 -21.38 -29.34 -33.78
N GLY A 220 -21.65 -28.62 -34.88
CA GLY A 220 -22.62 -29.02 -35.90
C GLY A 220 -24.08 -28.69 -35.57
N ILE A 221 -24.34 -28.10 -34.40
CA ILE A 221 -25.66 -27.60 -34.00
C ILE A 221 -25.74 -26.12 -34.34
N ILE A 222 -26.95 -25.73 -34.72
CA ILE A 222 -27.36 -24.37 -35.03
C ILE A 222 -28.23 -23.88 -33.86
N PRO A 223 -27.67 -23.11 -32.91
CA PRO A 223 -28.37 -22.79 -31.67
C PRO A 223 -29.71 -22.06 -31.81
N TRP A 224 -29.80 -21.09 -32.72
CA TRP A 224 -31.01 -20.27 -32.92
C TRP A 224 -32.17 -21.04 -33.56
N GLN A 225 -31.96 -22.25 -34.11
CA GLN A 225 -33.09 -23.06 -34.61
C GLN A 225 -33.84 -23.79 -33.50
N ASN A 226 -33.19 -24.06 -32.35
CA ASN A 226 -33.72 -25.00 -31.37
C ASN A 226 -33.92 -24.40 -29.97
N TYR A 227 -33.49 -23.16 -29.72
CA TYR A 227 -33.57 -22.55 -28.39
C TYR A 227 -34.56 -21.41 -28.33
N THR A 228 -35.35 -21.41 -27.25
CA THR A 228 -36.18 -20.28 -26.84
C THR A 228 -35.74 -19.89 -25.44
N GLY A 229 -35.40 -18.63 -25.25
CA GLY A 229 -34.87 -18.18 -23.97
C GLY A 229 -34.44 -16.73 -23.99
N SER A 230 -33.85 -16.28 -22.90
CA SER A 230 -33.25 -14.95 -22.81
C SER A 230 -31.91 -14.97 -22.09
N VAL A 231 -31.04 -14.05 -22.50
CA VAL A 231 -29.80 -13.69 -21.80
C VAL A 231 -29.96 -12.25 -21.34
N THR A 232 -29.87 -12.03 -20.03
CA THR A 232 -29.91 -10.67 -19.46
C THR A 232 -28.62 -10.38 -18.70
N PHE A 233 -27.92 -9.34 -19.14
CA PHE A 233 -26.79 -8.76 -18.40
C PHE A 233 -27.29 -7.56 -17.61
N MET A 234 -27.16 -7.64 -16.30
CA MET A 234 -27.49 -6.55 -15.40
C MET A 234 -26.19 -5.86 -14.97
N VAL A 235 -25.97 -4.64 -15.43
CA VAL A 235 -24.82 -3.81 -15.06
C VAL A 235 -25.25 -2.88 -13.94
N THR A 236 -24.58 -2.95 -12.79
CA THR A 236 -24.91 -2.18 -11.58
C THR A 236 -23.98 -0.99 -11.36
N GLY A 237 -22.83 -0.96 -12.03
CA GLY A 237 -21.92 0.16 -11.90
C GLY A 237 -20.70 0.06 -12.79
N ILE A 238 -20.17 1.24 -13.12
CA ILE A 238 -18.90 1.40 -13.82
C ILE A 238 -18.06 2.41 -13.03
N GLN A 239 -16.84 2.02 -12.69
CA GLN A 239 -15.91 2.86 -11.94
C GLN A 239 -14.61 3.01 -12.74
N LEU A 240 -14.16 4.25 -12.93
CA LEU A 240 -12.85 4.54 -13.51
C LEU A 240 -11.92 5.07 -12.43
N THR A 241 -10.81 4.38 -12.22
CA THR A 241 -9.74 4.76 -11.31
C THR A 241 -8.53 5.19 -12.13
N ALA A 242 -8.27 6.49 -12.15
CA ALA A 242 -7.06 7.01 -12.77
C ALA A 242 -5.90 6.97 -11.77
N TYR A 243 -4.80 6.35 -12.18
CA TYR A 243 -3.54 6.48 -11.46
C TYR A 243 -2.86 7.72 -12.01
N GLY A 244 -2.82 8.76 -11.18
CA GLY A 244 -1.97 9.91 -11.42
C GLY A 244 -0.53 9.44 -11.63
N GLY A 245 0.17 10.10 -12.56
CA GLY A 245 1.58 9.84 -12.81
C GLY A 245 2.46 10.34 -11.68
N TYR A 246 2.37 9.74 -10.50
CA TYR A 246 3.43 9.89 -9.50
C TYR A 246 4.53 8.89 -9.82
N PHE A 247 5.49 9.34 -10.62
CA PHE A 247 6.84 8.80 -10.54
C PHE A 247 7.57 9.66 -9.50
N GLY A 248 7.38 9.34 -8.23
CA GLY A 248 8.42 9.60 -7.24
C GLY A 248 9.74 9.06 -7.77
N ALA A 249 10.89 9.63 -7.38
CA ALA A 249 12.19 9.07 -7.79
C ALA A 249 12.30 7.55 -7.48
N LEU A 250 11.54 7.08 -6.47
CA LEU A 250 11.41 5.68 -6.06
C LEU A 250 10.00 5.11 -6.24
N GLY A 251 9.13 5.71 -7.06
CA GLY A 251 7.73 5.30 -7.24
C GLY A 251 6.82 5.62 -6.05
N THR A 252 5.66 4.95 -5.98
CA THR A 252 4.63 5.16 -4.95
C THR A 252 4.44 3.94 -4.05
N THR A 253 3.87 4.17 -2.87
CA THR A 253 3.39 3.12 -1.96
C THR A 253 2.05 2.54 -2.41
N PHE A 254 1.58 1.49 -1.73
CA PHE A 254 0.26 0.90 -1.96
C PHE A 254 -0.88 1.91 -1.80
N TRP A 255 -0.70 2.89 -0.93
CA TRP A 255 -1.66 3.96 -0.64
C TRP A 255 -1.52 5.16 -1.60
N GLY A 256 -0.60 5.09 -2.57
CA GLY A 256 -0.35 6.17 -3.52
C GLY A 256 0.58 7.27 -2.99
N ALA A 257 1.11 7.16 -1.78
CA ALA A 257 2.06 8.14 -1.27
C ALA A 257 3.43 8.04 -2.00
N ASP A 258 4.14 9.17 -2.14
CA ASP A 258 5.50 9.21 -2.71
C ASP A 258 6.49 8.46 -1.82
N ALA A 259 7.05 7.36 -2.34
CA ALA A 259 7.93 6.48 -1.56
C ALA A 259 9.29 7.15 -1.25
N TYR A 260 9.76 8.06 -2.11
CA TYR A 260 11.03 8.77 -1.89
C TYR A 260 10.91 9.73 -0.69
N SER A 261 9.86 10.54 -0.65
CA SER A 261 9.63 11.47 0.45
C SER A 261 9.42 10.74 1.77
N GLN A 262 8.68 9.62 1.78
CA GLN A 262 8.56 8.77 2.98
C GLN A 262 9.91 8.22 3.43
N LEU A 263 10.79 7.80 2.50
CA LEU A 263 12.12 7.29 2.83
C LEU A 263 12.97 8.33 3.54
N ILE A 264 12.97 9.56 3.02
CA ILE A 264 13.77 10.68 3.57
C ILE A 264 13.16 11.20 4.87
N TYR A 265 11.84 11.40 4.93
CA TYR A 265 11.20 11.91 6.14
C TYR A 265 11.24 10.86 7.26
N GLY A 266 11.01 9.59 6.93
CA GLY A 266 11.02 8.49 7.89
C GLY A 266 12.37 8.24 8.55
N SER A 267 13.46 8.73 7.96
CA SER A 267 14.77 8.69 8.61
C SER A 267 14.76 9.44 9.95
N ARG A 268 13.97 10.51 10.09
CA ARG A 268 13.88 11.32 11.31
C ARG A 268 13.29 10.52 12.46
N VAL A 269 12.19 9.81 12.20
CA VAL A 269 11.48 9.01 13.20
C VAL A 269 12.36 7.84 13.65
N SER A 270 12.88 7.04 12.71
CA SER A 270 13.75 5.91 13.05
C SER A 270 15.03 6.35 13.77
N LEU A 271 15.66 7.47 13.39
CA LEU A 271 16.82 8.02 14.11
C LEU A 271 16.46 8.53 15.51
N THR A 272 15.33 9.22 15.64
CA THR A 272 14.86 9.75 16.93
C THR A 272 14.61 8.61 17.91
N ILE A 273 13.90 7.57 17.47
CA ILE A 273 13.62 6.41 18.30
C ILE A 273 14.93 5.69 18.66
N GLY A 274 15.79 5.43 17.68
CA GLY A 274 17.08 4.77 17.91
C GLY A 274 17.96 5.50 18.92
N ILE A 275 18.13 6.81 18.77
CA ILE A 275 19.01 7.61 19.64
C ILE A 275 18.40 7.78 21.04
N LEU A 276 17.13 8.18 21.14
CA LEU A 276 16.51 8.48 22.42
C LEU A 276 16.29 7.22 23.27
N ALA A 277 15.82 6.12 22.66
CA ALA A 277 15.60 4.87 23.39
C ALA A 277 16.93 4.33 23.93
N THR A 278 17.99 4.37 23.12
CA THR A 278 19.33 3.95 23.57
C THR A 278 19.90 4.88 24.63
N ALA A 279 19.73 6.20 24.51
CA ALA A 279 20.20 7.13 25.52
C ALA A 279 19.56 6.86 26.89
N LEU A 280 18.23 6.72 26.93
CA LEU A 280 17.47 6.41 28.14
C LEU A 280 17.85 5.03 28.71
N SER A 281 17.90 4.02 27.86
CA SER A 281 18.33 2.66 28.21
C SER A 281 19.74 2.64 28.80
N THR A 282 20.66 3.40 28.21
CA THR A 282 22.05 3.50 28.64
C THR A 282 22.15 4.17 30.01
N VAL A 283 21.44 5.28 30.22
CA VAL A 283 21.42 5.96 31.53
C VAL A 283 20.93 5.01 32.61
N LEU A 284 19.81 4.33 32.38
CA LEU A 284 19.26 3.36 33.33
C LEU A 284 20.24 2.20 33.59
N GLY A 285 20.82 1.65 32.52
CA GLY A 285 21.78 0.55 32.59
C GLY A 285 23.05 0.92 33.35
N VAL A 286 23.60 2.11 33.09
CA VAL A 286 24.79 2.62 33.79
C VAL A 286 24.51 2.79 35.26
N VAL A 287 23.38 3.40 35.64
CA VAL A 287 23.03 3.59 37.06
C VAL A 287 22.91 2.24 37.76
N VAL A 288 22.14 1.30 37.20
CA VAL A 288 21.94 -0.02 37.83
C VAL A 288 23.24 -0.81 37.86
N GLY A 289 24.01 -0.83 36.78
CA GLY A 289 25.27 -1.56 36.68
C GLY A 289 26.35 -0.99 37.62
N LEU A 290 26.44 0.33 37.74
CA LEU A 290 27.37 1.02 38.64
C LEU A 290 27.05 0.72 40.10
N VAL A 291 25.78 0.83 40.49
CA VAL A 291 25.32 0.51 41.86
C VAL A 291 25.55 -0.97 42.19
N ALA A 292 25.11 -1.88 41.31
CA ALA A 292 25.29 -3.32 41.50
C ALA A 292 26.77 -3.70 41.61
N GLY A 293 27.59 -3.24 40.67
CA GLY A 293 29.02 -3.55 40.65
C GLY A 293 29.77 -2.97 41.83
N TYR A 294 29.51 -1.71 42.19
CA TYR A 294 30.24 -1.01 43.25
C TYR A 294 29.95 -1.62 44.62
N TYR A 295 28.67 -1.71 45.01
CA TYR A 295 28.29 -2.22 46.33
C TYR A 295 28.46 -3.74 46.46
N GLY A 296 28.23 -4.52 45.40
CA GLY A 296 28.34 -5.98 45.47
C GLY A 296 27.32 -6.63 46.40
N GLY A 297 27.58 -7.89 46.78
CA GLY A 297 26.81 -8.62 47.79
C GLY A 297 25.31 -8.71 47.47
N LYS A 298 24.45 -8.42 48.46
CA LYS A 298 22.99 -8.51 48.30
C LYS A 298 22.41 -7.51 47.30
N VAL A 299 22.98 -6.31 47.19
CA VAL A 299 22.50 -5.28 46.24
C VAL A 299 22.72 -5.76 44.81
N ASP A 300 23.90 -6.29 44.56
CA ASP A 300 24.25 -6.90 43.29
C ASP A 300 23.34 -8.09 42.95
N GLU A 301 23.17 -9.01 43.91
CA GLU A 301 22.32 -10.19 43.74
C GLU A 301 20.88 -9.81 43.38
N ILE A 302 20.25 -8.87 44.09
CA ILE A 302 18.86 -8.45 43.82
C ILE A 302 18.74 -7.78 42.45
N LEU A 303 19.62 -6.83 42.14
CA LEU A 303 19.58 -6.10 40.87
C LEU A 303 19.86 -7.02 39.67
N MET A 304 20.84 -7.92 39.79
CA MET A 304 21.14 -8.89 38.74
C MET A 304 20.05 -9.94 38.62
N ARG A 305 19.36 -10.30 39.70
CA ARG A 305 18.19 -11.20 39.60
C ARG A 305 17.06 -10.58 38.78
N ALA A 306 16.81 -9.28 38.94
CA ALA A 306 15.84 -8.55 38.13
C ALA A 306 16.26 -8.50 36.65
N VAL A 307 17.55 -8.22 36.38
CA VAL A 307 18.12 -8.26 35.03
C VAL A 307 17.98 -9.64 34.39
N ASP A 308 18.35 -10.69 35.13
CA ASP A 308 18.28 -12.07 34.66
C ASP A 308 16.85 -12.50 34.36
N PHE A 309 15.88 -12.09 35.20
CA PHE A 309 14.46 -12.34 34.95
C PHE A 309 13.98 -11.73 33.63
N LEU A 310 14.33 -10.46 33.36
CA LEU A 310 13.94 -9.79 32.12
C LEU A 310 14.60 -10.43 30.88
N LEU A 311 15.86 -10.86 30.99
CA LEU A 311 16.60 -11.46 29.87
C LEU A 311 16.15 -12.88 29.50
N VAL A 312 15.46 -13.58 30.39
CA VAL A 312 14.86 -14.90 30.11
C VAL A 312 13.65 -14.77 29.18
N ILE A 313 12.95 -13.63 29.23
CA ILE A 313 11.77 -13.39 28.40
C ILE A 313 12.23 -12.92 27.00
N PRO A 314 11.69 -13.49 25.90
CA PRO A 314 11.96 -13.01 24.57
C PRO A 314 11.65 -11.51 24.42
N GLY A 315 12.66 -10.71 24.04
CA GLY A 315 12.59 -9.25 24.05
C GLY A 315 11.49 -8.69 23.13
N LEU A 316 11.40 -9.14 21.88
CA LEU A 316 10.38 -8.69 20.93
C LEU A 316 8.95 -8.98 21.42
N PRO A 317 8.58 -10.22 21.81
CA PRO A 317 7.26 -10.49 22.39
C PRO A 317 6.91 -9.62 23.60
N LEU A 318 7.87 -9.38 24.50
CA LEU A 318 7.62 -8.53 25.67
C LEU A 318 7.41 -7.07 25.26
N MET A 319 8.19 -6.56 24.30
CA MET A 319 8.00 -5.23 23.72
C MET A 319 6.63 -5.09 23.07
N MET A 320 6.17 -6.10 22.32
CA MET A 320 4.85 -6.09 21.68
C MET A 320 3.73 -5.95 22.71
N VAL A 321 3.76 -6.77 23.76
CA VAL A 321 2.75 -6.72 24.83
C VAL A 321 2.70 -5.34 25.46
N LEU A 322 3.85 -4.76 25.83
CA LEU A 322 3.89 -3.43 26.42
C LEU A 322 3.44 -2.33 25.46
N ALA A 323 3.82 -2.41 24.18
CA ALA A 323 3.41 -1.46 23.16
C ALA A 323 1.87 -1.45 22.99
N ILE A 324 1.26 -2.64 22.96
CA ILE A 324 -0.22 -2.78 22.90
C ILE A 324 -0.89 -2.15 24.13
N PHE A 325 -0.34 -2.38 25.33
CA PHE A 325 -0.92 -1.82 26.56
C PHE A 325 -0.77 -0.30 26.66
N LEU A 326 0.33 0.27 26.19
CA LEU A 326 0.59 1.71 26.24
C LEU A 326 -0.08 2.47 25.10
N GLY A 327 -0.36 1.80 23.98
CA GLY A 327 -0.96 2.36 22.77
C GLY A 327 0.06 2.81 21.74
N GLU A 328 -0.42 3.01 20.51
CA GLU A 328 0.36 3.42 19.34
C GLU A 328 0.86 4.87 19.51
N SER A 329 2.14 5.03 19.82
CA SER A 329 2.79 6.35 19.91
C SER A 329 4.31 6.20 19.82
N THR A 330 4.97 7.09 19.09
CA THR A 330 6.43 7.18 19.02
C THR A 330 7.07 7.30 20.41
N GLN A 331 6.46 8.06 21.32
CA GLN A 331 6.96 8.21 22.69
C GLN A 331 6.85 6.90 23.48
N ASN A 332 5.73 6.17 23.33
CA ASN A 332 5.54 4.88 23.99
C ASN A 332 6.56 3.85 23.52
N ILE A 333 6.85 3.80 22.22
CA ILE A 333 7.84 2.89 21.65
C ILE A 333 9.25 3.19 22.20
N ILE A 334 9.62 4.47 22.30
CA ILE A 334 10.88 4.88 22.94
C ILE A 334 10.95 4.37 24.39
N ILE A 335 9.88 4.53 25.16
CA ILE A 335 9.81 4.09 26.56
C ILE A 335 9.92 2.56 26.67
N VAL A 336 9.19 1.82 25.83
CA VAL A 336 9.21 0.36 25.81
C VAL A 336 10.61 -0.17 25.51
N ILE A 337 11.25 0.35 24.46
CA ILE A 337 12.61 -0.06 24.10
C ILE A 337 13.59 0.33 25.22
N ALA A 338 13.44 1.51 25.83
CA ALA A 338 14.33 1.97 26.90
C ALA A 338 14.26 1.09 28.16
N ILE A 339 13.04 0.77 28.62
CA ILE A 339 12.78 -0.02 29.84
C ILE A 339 13.19 -1.49 29.69
N LEU A 340 13.31 -2.00 28.46
CA LEU A 340 13.76 -3.38 28.23
C LEU A 340 15.23 -3.46 27.81
N GLY A 341 15.74 -2.46 27.09
CA GLY A 341 17.10 -2.46 26.55
C GLY A 341 18.21 -2.24 27.58
N TRP A 342 17.91 -1.70 28.78
CA TRP A 342 18.94 -1.31 29.76
C TRP A 342 19.68 -2.50 30.39
N THR A 343 19.07 -3.68 30.35
CA THR A 343 19.53 -4.91 31.02
C THR A 343 20.92 -5.35 30.54
N GLY A 344 21.18 -5.29 29.23
CA GLY A 344 22.48 -5.59 28.63
C GLY A 344 23.57 -4.62 29.10
N THR A 345 23.27 -3.32 29.04
CA THR A 345 24.19 -2.26 29.49
C THR A 345 24.49 -2.37 30.99
N ALA A 346 23.50 -2.69 31.83
CA ALA A 346 23.71 -2.89 33.26
C ALA A 346 24.67 -4.04 33.55
N ARG A 347 24.51 -5.18 32.88
CA ARG A 347 25.39 -6.33 33.05
C ARG A 347 26.83 -6.02 32.60
N LEU A 348 26.98 -5.34 31.45
CA LEU A 348 28.27 -4.89 30.95
C LEU A 348 28.96 -3.95 31.96
N ILE A 349 28.29 -2.88 32.36
CA ILE A 349 28.87 -1.88 33.28
C ILE A 349 29.20 -2.50 34.63
N ARG A 350 28.32 -3.33 35.18
CA ARG A 350 28.60 -4.08 36.41
C ARG A 350 29.91 -4.85 36.32
N SER A 351 30.11 -5.62 35.25
CA SER A 351 31.33 -6.42 35.07
C SER A 351 32.60 -5.57 35.09
N GLN A 352 32.56 -4.40 34.46
CA GLN A 352 33.68 -3.48 34.40
C GLN A 352 33.93 -2.81 35.75
N VAL A 353 32.85 -2.41 36.44
CA VAL A 353 32.92 -1.81 37.76
C VAL A 353 33.48 -2.77 38.80
N LEU A 354 33.15 -4.07 38.73
CA LEU A 354 33.73 -5.10 39.60
C LEU A 354 35.26 -5.22 39.43
N ALA A 355 35.76 -5.07 38.21
CA ALA A 355 37.20 -5.06 37.93
C ALA A 355 37.85 -3.73 38.38
N GLU A 356 37.15 -2.62 38.21
CA GLU A 356 37.69 -1.27 38.43
C GLU A 356 37.72 -0.89 39.92
N LYS A 357 36.73 -1.34 40.71
CA LYS A 357 36.57 -0.93 42.12
C LYS A 357 37.67 -1.42 43.06
N ASN A 358 38.41 -2.47 42.67
CA ASN A 358 39.47 -3.08 43.49
C ASN A 358 40.86 -2.52 43.15
N LYS A 359 40.94 -1.44 42.36
CA LYS A 359 42.23 -0.82 42.00
C LYS A 359 42.73 0.13 43.09
N ALA A 360 44.04 0.24 43.22
CA ALA A 360 44.72 1.01 44.27
C ALA A 360 44.30 2.49 44.37
N TYR A 361 43.95 3.14 43.25
CA TYR A 361 43.50 4.53 43.29
C TYR A 361 42.10 4.67 43.93
N VAL A 362 41.25 3.65 43.84
CA VAL A 362 39.94 3.62 44.51
C VAL A 362 40.11 3.45 46.01
N GLU A 363 41.00 2.54 46.42
CA GLU A 363 41.36 2.34 47.83
C GLU A 363 41.97 3.62 48.43
N SER A 364 42.85 4.28 47.68
CA SER A 364 43.47 5.54 48.10
C SER A 364 42.43 6.66 48.26
N ALA A 365 41.49 6.80 47.31
CA ALA A 365 40.41 7.78 47.42
C ALA A 365 39.52 7.52 48.65
N ARG A 366 39.24 6.26 48.95
CA ARG A 366 38.47 5.86 50.13
C ARG A 366 39.24 6.16 51.43
N ALA A 367 40.55 5.91 51.46
CA ALA A 367 41.40 6.19 52.63
C ALA A 367 41.46 7.70 52.99
N ILE A 368 41.32 8.57 51.99
CA ILE A 368 41.28 10.04 52.16
C ILE A 368 39.86 10.53 52.55
N GLY A 369 38.88 9.63 52.64
CA GLY A 369 37.51 9.94 53.10
C GLY A 369 36.55 10.36 51.99
N ALA A 370 36.84 10.07 50.72
CA ALA A 370 35.91 10.33 49.64
C ALA A 370 34.62 9.50 49.79
N THR A 371 33.47 10.11 49.49
CA THR A 371 32.16 9.42 49.53
C THR A 371 32.03 8.41 48.39
N ASP A 372 31.22 7.38 48.59
CA ASP A 372 30.98 6.35 47.57
C ASP A 372 30.46 6.94 46.26
N THR A 373 29.53 7.89 46.32
CA THR A 373 29.01 8.60 45.14
C THR A 373 30.12 9.36 44.41
N TYR A 374 31.00 10.02 45.15
CA TYR A 374 32.15 10.70 44.56
C TYR A 374 33.06 9.70 43.83
N ILE A 375 33.39 8.58 44.48
CA ILE A 375 34.24 7.53 43.89
C ILE A 375 33.59 6.95 42.63
N MET A 376 32.30 6.61 42.69
CA MET A 376 31.54 6.04 41.58
C MET A 376 31.56 6.95 40.35
N PHE A 377 31.20 8.23 40.49
CA PHE A 377 31.06 9.13 39.34
C PHE A 377 32.36 9.81 38.92
N ARG A 378 33.31 10.04 39.83
CA ARG A 378 34.56 10.76 39.53
C ARG A 378 35.72 9.86 39.16
N HIS A 379 35.73 8.62 39.65
CA HIS A 379 36.85 7.71 39.47
C HIS A 379 36.47 6.44 38.70
N VAL A 380 35.38 5.77 39.06
CA VAL A 380 35.01 4.49 38.43
C VAL A 380 34.33 4.70 37.07
N LEU A 381 33.28 5.53 37.02
CA LEU A 381 32.50 5.75 35.80
C LEU A 381 33.38 6.24 34.63
N PRO A 382 34.27 7.24 34.78
CA PRO A 382 35.13 7.71 33.68
C PRO A 382 36.09 6.65 33.14
N ASN A 383 36.48 5.65 33.93
CA ASN A 383 37.33 4.56 33.46
C ASN A 383 36.55 3.48 32.71
N VAL A 384 35.23 3.38 32.92
CA VAL A 384 34.37 2.45 32.18
C VAL A 384 33.62 3.12 31.02
N THR A 385 33.73 4.45 30.83
CA THR A 385 33.08 5.12 29.68
C THR A 385 33.60 4.66 28.30
N PRO A 386 34.88 4.30 28.08
CA PRO A 386 35.33 3.87 26.75
C PRO A 386 34.54 2.68 26.19
N ILE A 387 34.35 1.64 27.01
CA ILE A 387 33.57 0.45 26.60
C ILE A 387 32.06 0.75 26.54
N LEU A 388 31.59 1.71 27.32
CA LEU A 388 30.20 2.17 27.26
C LEU A 388 29.89 2.82 25.90
N PHE A 389 30.79 3.64 25.36
CA PHE A 389 30.59 4.27 24.05
C PHE A 389 30.44 3.25 22.92
N ALA A 390 31.28 2.22 22.89
CA ALA A 390 31.15 1.13 21.94
C ALA A 390 29.77 0.42 22.06
N ASN A 391 29.31 0.21 23.30
CA ASN A 391 28.02 -0.42 23.56
C ASN A 391 26.82 0.47 23.19
N ILE A 392 26.90 1.79 23.41
CA ILE A 392 25.86 2.74 22.98
C ILE A 392 25.60 2.58 21.48
N THR A 393 26.66 2.47 20.70
CA THR A 393 26.53 2.35 19.25
C THR A 393 25.79 1.10 18.81
N LEU A 394 26.10 -0.05 19.42
CA LEU A 394 25.33 -1.29 19.21
C LEU A 394 23.89 -1.19 19.72
N GLY A 395 23.69 -0.45 20.81
CA GLY A 395 22.38 -0.16 21.37
C GLY A 395 21.48 0.61 20.40
N VAL A 396 22.02 1.60 19.67
CA VAL A 396 21.25 2.37 18.66
C VAL A 396 20.79 1.45 17.54
N VAL A 397 21.66 0.56 17.05
CA VAL A 397 21.31 -0.43 16.03
C VAL A 397 20.20 -1.36 16.53
N GLY A 398 20.33 -1.87 17.75
CA GLY A 398 19.32 -2.72 18.38
C GLY A 398 17.96 -2.01 18.52
N ALA A 399 17.97 -0.74 18.94
CA ALA A 399 16.76 0.05 19.08
C ALA A 399 16.05 0.31 17.73
N ILE A 400 16.80 0.62 16.66
CA ILE A 400 16.25 0.80 15.32
C ILE A 400 15.62 -0.50 14.79
N LEU A 401 16.29 -1.64 15.02
CA LEU A 401 15.74 -2.94 14.61
C LEU A 401 14.49 -3.32 15.42
N SER A 402 14.46 -3.03 16.72
CA SER A 402 13.28 -3.21 17.55
C SER A 402 12.12 -2.33 17.10
N GLU A 403 12.37 -1.06 16.80
CA GLU A 403 11.37 -0.15 16.23
C GLU A 403 10.83 -0.68 14.90
N ALA A 404 11.72 -1.06 13.98
CA ALA A 404 11.33 -1.59 12.68
C ALA A 404 10.49 -2.87 12.83
N GLY A 405 10.85 -3.75 13.75
CA GLY A 405 10.08 -4.97 14.06
C GLY A 405 8.70 -4.67 14.64
N LEU A 406 8.58 -3.73 15.58
CA LEU A 406 7.29 -3.32 16.16
C LEU A 406 6.41 -2.61 15.13
N SER A 407 7.00 -1.74 14.31
CA SER A 407 6.30 -1.02 13.25
C SER A 407 5.81 -1.94 12.14
N PHE A 408 6.64 -2.93 11.75
CA PHE A 408 6.24 -3.99 10.82
C PHE A 408 5.00 -4.76 11.31
N LEU A 409 4.85 -4.92 12.61
CA LEU A 409 3.71 -5.56 13.26
C LEU A 409 2.52 -4.61 13.50
N GLY A 410 2.63 -3.34 13.06
CA GLY A 410 1.56 -2.35 13.16
C GLY A 410 1.39 -1.76 14.56
N LEU A 411 2.42 -1.77 15.41
CA LEU A 411 2.35 -1.28 16.79
C LEU A 411 2.90 0.14 16.98
N THR A 412 3.16 0.86 15.88
CA THR A 412 3.62 2.25 15.88
C THR A 412 2.54 3.17 15.32
N ASP A 413 2.68 4.47 15.60
CA ASP A 413 1.82 5.49 15.01
C ASP A 413 1.77 5.37 13.48
N ILE A 414 0.56 5.47 12.93
CA ILE A 414 0.28 5.35 11.48
C ILE A 414 0.54 6.68 10.76
N GLU A 415 0.46 7.82 11.48
CA GLU A 415 0.66 9.15 10.90
C GLU A 415 2.13 9.53 10.76
N GLU A 416 3.02 8.91 11.55
CA GLU A 416 4.46 9.14 11.51
C GLU A 416 5.18 8.07 10.66
N PRO A 417 5.67 8.41 9.45
CA PRO A 417 6.38 7.43 8.64
C PRO A 417 7.72 7.08 9.30
N SER A 418 8.03 5.80 9.38
CA SER A 418 9.33 5.25 9.73
C SER A 418 9.75 4.21 8.69
N TRP A 419 11.03 3.82 8.65
CA TRP A 419 11.45 2.77 7.72
C TRP A 419 10.79 1.41 8.06
N GLY A 420 10.53 1.15 9.34
CA GLY A 420 9.72 0.02 9.76
C GLY A 420 8.29 0.08 9.21
N ARG A 421 7.67 1.26 9.26
CA ARG A 421 6.30 1.47 8.79
C ARG A 421 6.19 1.25 7.28
N MET A 422 7.16 1.77 6.52
CA MET A 422 7.23 1.54 5.07
C MET A 422 7.27 0.05 4.73
N LEU A 423 7.99 -0.76 5.51
CA LEU A 423 8.02 -2.22 5.33
C LEU A 423 6.68 -2.87 5.71
N ALA A 424 6.02 -2.40 6.76
CA ALA A 424 4.69 -2.83 7.17
C ALA A 424 3.65 -2.59 6.06
N ASP A 425 3.65 -1.37 5.51
CA ASP A 425 2.75 -0.96 4.43
C ASP A 425 3.02 -1.75 3.14
N ALA A 426 4.29 -2.03 2.84
CA ALA A 426 4.66 -2.86 1.70
C ALA A 426 4.15 -4.31 1.86
N GLN A 427 4.23 -4.89 3.06
CA GLN A 427 3.69 -6.21 3.37
C GLN A 427 2.16 -6.23 3.24
N ASN A 428 1.46 -5.28 3.86
CA ASN A 428 0.00 -5.18 3.82
C ASN A 428 -0.53 -4.91 2.40
N GLY A 429 0.20 -4.12 1.61
CA GLY A 429 -0.11 -3.83 0.22
C GLY A 429 0.24 -4.94 -0.77
N ALA A 430 0.76 -6.08 -0.30
CA ALA A 430 1.26 -7.19 -1.13
C ALA A 430 2.28 -6.73 -2.20
N ALA A 431 3.22 -5.87 -1.81
CA ALA A 431 4.18 -5.22 -2.72
C ALA A 431 4.92 -6.21 -3.64
N PHE A 432 5.34 -7.36 -3.12
CA PHE A 432 6.01 -8.40 -3.93
C PHE A 432 5.12 -8.98 -5.02
N ILE A 433 3.86 -9.27 -4.72
CA ILE A 433 2.89 -9.81 -5.69
C ILE A 433 2.61 -8.78 -6.79
N ARG A 434 2.65 -7.49 -6.44
CA ARG A 434 2.43 -6.37 -7.35
C ARG A 434 3.68 -5.92 -8.11
N GLY A 435 4.84 -6.54 -7.86
CA GLY A 435 6.11 -6.13 -8.45
C GLY A 435 6.69 -4.82 -7.92
N ALA A 436 6.14 -4.27 -6.83
CA ALA A 436 6.60 -3.04 -6.18
C ALA A 436 7.78 -3.31 -5.22
N TRP A 437 8.85 -3.91 -5.71
CA TRP A 437 9.99 -4.33 -4.88
C TRP A 437 10.74 -3.15 -4.24
N TRP A 438 10.69 -1.96 -4.85
CA TRP A 438 11.39 -0.76 -4.38
C TRP A 438 10.94 -0.32 -2.98
N VAL A 439 9.64 -0.41 -2.67
CA VAL A 439 9.12 -0.03 -1.33
C VAL A 439 9.59 -0.96 -0.21
N VAL A 440 10.21 -2.10 -0.53
CA VAL A 440 10.84 -3.00 0.45
C VAL A 440 12.35 -2.80 0.50
N VAL A 441 13.00 -2.79 -0.68
CA VAL A 441 14.46 -2.77 -0.78
C VAL A 441 15.05 -1.47 -0.24
N PHE A 442 14.48 -0.31 -0.56
CA PHE A 442 15.04 0.97 -0.12
C PHE A 442 14.98 1.19 1.39
N PRO A 443 13.84 1.04 2.11
CA PRO A 443 13.84 1.16 3.56
C PRO A 443 14.73 0.11 4.24
N GLY A 444 14.76 -1.13 3.73
CA GLY A 444 15.67 -2.18 4.23
C GLY A 444 17.15 -1.81 4.07
N LEU A 445 17.54 -1.26 2.92
CA LEU A 445 18.88 -0.74 2.67
C LEU A 445 19.21 0.44 3.58
N MET A 446 18.28 1.35 3.83
CA MET A 446 18.52 2.47 4.75
C MET A 446 18.76 1.99 6.18
N ILE A 447 17.95 1.04 6.68
CA ILE A 447 18.19 0.40 7.99
C ILE A 447 19.58 -0.25 8.04
N THR A 448 19.95 -0.98 6.99
CA THR A 448 21.23 -1.69 6.91
C THR A 448 22.42 -0.74 6.87
N LEU A 449 22.37 0.28 6.00
CA LEU A 449 23.43 1.28 5.86
C LEU A 449 23.59 2.10 7.14
N LEU A 450 22.48 2.49 7.77
CA LEU A 450 22.53 3.21 9.03
C LEU A 450 23.13 2.33 10.13
N SER A 451 22.72 1.06 10.20
CA SER A 451 23.25 0.10 11.16
C SER A 451 24.76 -0.08 10.99
N LEU A 452 25.23 -0.29 9.76
CA LEU A 452 26.65 -0.39 9.43
C LEU A 452 27.43 0.89 9.79
N SER A 453 26.85 2.06 9.49
CA SER A 453 27.47 3.35 9.79
C SER A 453 27.69 3.52 11.29
N PHE A 454 26.67 3.21 12.10
CA PHE A 454 26.83 3.18 13.55
C PHE A 454 27.87 2.14 13.95
N THR A 455 27.79 0.88 13.50
CA THR A 455 28.79 -0.15 13.84
C THR A 455 30.24 0.30 13.57
N PHE A 456 30.51 0.95 12.44
CA PHE A 456 31.84 1.51 12.15
C PHE A 456 32.24 2.67 13.08
N VAL A 457 31.32 3.58 13.36
CA VAL A 457 31.55 4.64 14.36
C VAL A 457 31.88 4.04 15.73
N GLY A 458 31.18 2.98 16.14
CA GLY A 458 31.42 2.28 17.40
C GLY A 458 32.81 1.65 17.45
N HIS A 459 33.23 0.97 16.37
CA HIS A 459 34.57 0.38 16.27
C HIS A 459 35.68 1.43 16.30
N THR A 460 35.52 2.54 15.57
CA THR A 460 36.52 3.63 15.56
C THR A 460 36.60 4.33 16.92
N LEU A 461 35.47 4.57 17.59
CA LEU A 461 35.43 5.10 18.95
C LEU A 461 36.15 4.18 19.94
N ASP A 462 35.94 2.87 19.85
CA ASP A 462 36.63 1.89 20.69
C ASP A 462 38.15 1.93 20.45
N GLN A 463 38.61 2.00 19.20
CA GLN A 463 40.03 2.11 18.87
C GLN A 463 40.69 3.38 19.43
N VAL A 464 39.99 4.52 19.38
CA VAL A 464 40.53 5.80 19.85
C VAL A 464 40.52 5.89 21.38
N LEU A 465 39.46 5.39 22.01
CA LEU A 465 39.25 5.53 23.46
C LEU A 465 39.90 4.39 24.27
N ASN A 466 40.24 3.27 23.63
CA ASN A 466 40.91 2.16 24.29
C ASN A 466 42.45 2.26 24.10
N PRO A 467 43.20 2.73 25.10
CA PRO A 467 44.66 2.89 24.99
C PRO A 467 45.40 1.57 24.76
N ARG A 468 44.79 0.40 25.05
CA ARG A 468 45.40 -0.92 24.84
C ARG A 468 45.43 -1.36 23.37
N LEU A 469 44.61 -0.77 22.51
CA LEU A 469 44.56 -1.07 21.07
C LEU A 469 45.52 -0.19 20.24
N ARG A 470 46.16 0.80 20.86
CA ARG A 470 47.08 1.74 20.21
C ARG A 470 48.50 1.19 20.04
N GLU A 471 48.84 0.10 20.73
CA GLU A 471 50.11 -0.62 20.59
C GLU A 471 49.91 -1.87 19.71
N ARG A 472 49.96 -1.71 18.38
CA ARG A 472 50.46 -2.73 17.44
C ARG A 472 50.58 -2.18 16.02
#